data_AF-A0A7R8ASF8-F1
#
_entry.id   AF-A0A7R8ASF8-F1
#
_cell.length_a   1.000
_cell.length_b   1.000
_cell.length_c   1.000
_cell.angle_alpha   90.00
_cell.angle_beta   90.00
_cell.angle_gamma   90.00
#
_symmetry.space_group_name_H-M   'P 1'
#
loop_
_entity.id
_entity.type
_entity.pdbx_description
1 polymer ?
#
loop_
_entity_poly.entity_id
_entity_poly.type
_entity_poly.pdbx_seq_one_letter_code
_entity_poly.pdbx_strand_id
1 'polypeptide(L)'
;MLIGTDTAALGQYGARADREAGGHLDDEDDYDSEEEEEEEEGRKPQTGSKRKAPPPKRGRGRPKKAQAGTRTPQTYQLKARCREHEGPIDSEAGAGTIKFKDKNLAAFVGTLSSIGSGVSFTARKFTDDPRPRQSEWADYSAEQYERERVSRWH
;
A
#
# COMPACT_ATOMS: atom_id res chain seq x y z
N MET A 1 -7.70 -0.04 0.21
CA MET A 1 -7.19 -0.61 1.48
C MET A 1 -6.03 0.23 2.01
N LEU A 2 -5.95 0.40 3.33
CA LEU A 2 -4.90 1.12 4.05
C LEU A 2 -4.33 0.21 5.16
N ILE A 3 -3.00 0.17 5.31
CA ILE A 3 -2.32 -0.64 6.34
C ILE A 3 -1.25 0.21 7.03
N GLY A 4 -1.13 0.10 8.35
CA GLY A 4 -0.15 0.87 9.11
C GLY A 4 0.02 0.36 10.53
N THR A 5 1.11 0.76 11.18
CA THR A 5 1.34 0.45 12.60
C THR A 5 0.83 1.55 13.54
N ASP A 6 0.69 2.76 13.03
CA ASP A 6 0.15 3.92 13.74
C ASP A 6 -1.35 4.06 13.45
N THR A 7 -2.18 3.87 14.47
CA THR A 7 -3.64 3.99 14.39
C THR A 7 -4.09 5.41 14.09
N ALA A 8 -3.39 6.42 14.61
CA ALA A 8 -3.75 7.82 14.43
C ALA A 8 -3.48 8.26 12.99
N ALA A 9 -2.30 7.94 12.47
CA ALA A 9 -1.96 8.19 11.08
C ALA A 9 -2.93 7.44 10.14
N LEU A 10 -3.22 6.16 10.42
CA LEU A 10 -4.18 5.39 9.62
C LEU A 10 -5.59 6.01 9.63
N GLY A 11 -6.00 6.59 10.76
CA GLY A 11 -7.24 7.36 10.88
C GLY A 11 -7.25 8.60 10.00
N GLN A 12 -6.18 9.39 10.01
CA GLN A 12 -6.03 10.60 9.20
C GLN A 12 -6.02 10.27 7.70
N TYR A 13 -5.27 9.25 7.28
CA TYR A 13 -5.26 8.80 5.88
C TYR A 13 -6.62 8.28 5.43
N GLY A 14 -7.34 7.56 6.30
CA GLY A 14 -8.71 7.13 6.02
C GLY A 14 -9.65 8.31 5.80
N ALA A 15 -9.66 9.27 6.73
CA ALA A 15 -10.50 10.46 6.62
C ALA A 15 -10.18 11.33 5.39
N ARG A 16 -8.89 11.41 5.02
CA ARG A 16 -8.45 12.09 3.80
C ARG A 16 -8.96 11.36 2.55
N ALA A 17 -8.79 10.04 2.48
CA ALA A 17 -9.26 9.23 1.37
C ALA A 17 -10.80 9.28 1.24
N ASP A 18 -11.51 9.38 2.36
CA ASP A 18 -12.97 9.55 2.37
C ASP A 18 -13.40 10.90 1.78
N ARG A 19 -12.66 11.98 2.08
CA ARG A 19 -12.90 13.31 1.50
C ARG A 19 -12.60 13.33 0.00
N GLU A 20 -11.48 12.74 -0.42
CA GLU A 20 -11.10 12.65 -1.84
C GLU A 20 -12.11 11.82 -2.62
N ALA A 21 -12.69 10.78 -2.01
CA ALA A 21 -13.71 9.94 -2.65
C ALA A 21 -15.11 10.59 -2.75
N GLY A 22 -15.39 11.66 -2.01
CA GLY A 22 -16.69 12.36 -2.01
C GLY A 22 -16.63 13.81 -2.50
N GLY A 23 -15.44 14.30 -2.84
CA GLY A 23 -15.18 15.67 -3.26
C GLY A 23 -15.15 15.81 -4.77
N HIS A 24 -16.31 15.69 -5.42
CA HIS A 24 -16.53 16.20 -6.78
C HIS A 24 -17.82 17.02 -6.82
N LEU A 25 -17.97 17.98 -5.90
CA LEU A 25 -19.01 19.02 -5.96
C LEU A 25 -18.50 20.29 -5.26
N ASP A 26 -17.46 20.92 -5.83
CA ASP A 26 -17.19 22.37 -5.83
C ASP A 26 -15.78 22.62 -6.40
N ASP A 27 -15.68 22.79 -7.73
CA ASP A 27 -15.00 23.92 -8.38
C ASP A 27 -15.21 23.77 -9.89
N GLU A 28 -15.93 24.72 -10.48
CA GLU A 28 -15.94 24.95 -11.92
C GLU A 28 -14.59 25.53 -12.35
N ASP A 29 -14.15 25.12 -13.55
CA ASP A 29 -13.10 25.72 -14.39
C ASP A 29 -11.66 25.60 -13.86
N ASP A 30 -10.72 24.96 -14.57
CA ASP A 30 -10.18 25.42 -15.84
C ASP A 30 -9.37 24.30 -16.51
N TYR A 31 -9.60 24.11 -17.81
CA TYR A 31 -8.87 23.16 -18.64
C TYR A 31 -7.53 23.78 -19.03
N ASP A 32 -6.40 23.14 -18.73
CA ASP A 32 -5.30 23.14 -19.69
C ASP A 32 -4.53 21.83 -19.66
N SER A 33 -4.51 21.21 -20.83
CA SER A 33 -4.03 19.88 -21.14
C SER A 33 -2.89 20.05 -22.11
N GLU A 34 -1.65 19.99 -21.63
CA GLU A 34 -0.50 19.80 -22.50
C GLU A 34 0.25 18.53 -22.07
N GLU A 35 -0.07 17.45 -22.79
CA GLU A 35 0.82 16.33 -23.05
C GLU A 35 2.11 16.85 -23.68
N GLU A 36 3.27 16.38 -23.23
CA GLU A 36 4.39 16.21 -24.15
C GLU A 36 5.35 15.10 -23.67
N GLU A 37 5.88 14.41 -24.67
CA GLU A 37 6.34 13.03 -24.70
C GLU A 37 7.78 12.80 -24.20
N GLU A 38 8.11 11.52 -24.08
CA GLU A 38 9.43 10.94 -23.83
C GLU A 38 10.54 11.49 -24.75
N GLU A 39 11.76 11.59 -24.24
CA GLU A 39 12.96 11.26 -25.04
C GLU A 39 14.10 10.74 -24.14
N GLU A 40 14.37 9.44 -24.29
CA GLU A 40 15.59 8.74 -23.89
C GLU A 40 16.63 8.90 -25.01
N GLU A 41 17.82 9.45 -24.73
CA GLU A 41 19.06 8.97 -25.37
C GLU A 41 20.34 9.58 -24.79
N GLY A 42 21.45 8.80 -24.88
CA GLY A 42 22.76 9.41 -25.14
C GLY A 42 23.89 9.20 -24.13
N ARG A 43 24.38 7.96 -24.02
CA ARG A 43 25.74 7.54 -23.56
C ARG A 43 26.86 8.59 -23.75
N LYS A 44 27.86 8.63 -22.84
CA LYS A 44 29.26 8.16 -23.04
C LYS A 44 29.99 7.86 -21.70
N PRO A 45 30.77 6.77 -21.58
CA PRO A 45 31.67 6.55 -20.45
C PRO A 45 33.06 7.17 -20.70
N GLN A 46 33.61 7.90 -19.72
CA GLN A 46 34.97 8.42 -19.81
C GLN A 46 35.93 7.58 -18.96
N THR A 47 36.92 7.03 -19.65
CA THR A 47 37.97 6.13 -19.17
C THR A 47 39.08 6.88 -18.43
N GLY A 48 39.50 6.34 -17.29
CA GLY A 48 40.92 6.25 -16.91
C GLY A 48 41.57 7.40 -16.14
N SER A 49 41.71 7.24 -14.82
CA SER A 49 42.85 7.81 -14.09
C SER A 49 43.32 6.85 -13.00
N LYS A 50 44.46 6.20 -13.22
CA LYS A 50 45.13 5.36 -12.22
C LYS A 50 45.74 6.27 -11.16
N ARG A 51 45.17 6.31 -9.95
CA ARG A 51 45.82 6.88 -8.77
C ARG A 51 46.14 5.76 -7.77
N LYS A 52 47.39 5.78 -7.31
CA LYS A 52 48.04 4.75 -6.48
C LYS A 52 47.25 4.48 -5.20
N ALA A 53 47.03 3.20 -4.89
CA ALA A 53 46.43 2.76 -3.64
C ALA A 53 47.40 3.03 -2.47
N PRO A 54 46.95 3.63 -1.34
CA PRO A 54 47.73 3.62 -0.11
C PRO A 54 47.79 2.19 0.47
N PRO A 55 48.86 1.84 1.21
CA PRO A 55 49.07 0.48 1.70
C PRO A 55 47.98 0.02 2.68
N PRO A 56 47.70 -1.30 2.77
CA PRO A 56 46.64 -1.83 3.60
C PRO A 56 46.94 -1.57 5.08
N LYS A 57 46.06 -0.79 5.73
CA LYS A 57 46.05 -0.68 7.20
C LYS A 57 45.71 -2.06 7.76
N ARG A 58 46.72 -2.70 8.38
CA ARG A 58 46.52 -3.87 9.24
C ARG A 58 45.50 -3.54 10.32
N GLY A 59 44.56 -4.45 10.53
CA GLY A 59 43.68 -4.45 11.70
C GLY A 59 42.29 -3.89 11.46
N ARG A 60 41.38 -4.73 10.97
CA ARG A 60 39.99 -4.68 11.41
C ARG A 60 39.55 -6.11 11.72
N GLY A 61 39.27 -6.33 13.00
CA GLY A 61 38.76 -7.59 13.50
C GLY A 61 37.54 -8.05 12.71
N ARG A 62 37.39 -9.37 12.65
CA ARG A 62 36.24 -10.08 12.12
C ARG A 62 34.94 -9.34 12.47
N PRO A 63 34.05 -9.01 11.51
CA PRO A 63 32.76 -8.43 11.85
C PRO A 63 32.02 -9.43 12.74
N LYS A 64 31.64 -8.99 13.95
CA LYS A 64 30.71 -9.75 14.80
C LYS A 64 29.47 -10.01 13.95
N LYS A 65 29.11 -11.30 13.78
CA LYS A 65 27.81 -11.67 13.21
C LYS A 65 26.75 -10.93 14.04
N ALA A 66 25.99 -10.05 13.40
CA ALA A 66 24.84 -9.42 14.03
C ALA A 66 23.94 -10.55 14.53
N GLN A 67 23.75 -10.63 15.83
CA GLN A 67 22.81 -11.56 16.43
C GLN A 67 21.45 -11.17 15.88
N ALA A 68 20.82 -12.07 15.14
CA ALA A 68 19.52 -11.83 14.52
C ALA A 68 18.50 -11.63 15.63
N GLY A 69 18.36 -10.39 16.08
CA GLY A 69 17.42 -10.01 17.13
C GLY A 69 16.05 -10.57 16.77
N THR A 70 15.47 -11.31 17.71
CA THR A 70 14.10 -11.80 17.67
C THR A 70 13.20 -10.56 17.72
N ARG A 71 13.02 -9.89 16.57
CA ARG A 71 12.00 -8.88 16.39
C ARG A 71 10.66 -9.56 16.67
N THR A 72 9.93 -9.04 17.64
CA THR A 72 8.60 -9.51 18.00
C THR A 72 7.70 -9.49 16.76
N PRO A 73 6.75 -10.44 16.63
CA PRO A 73 5.77 -10.39 15.56
C PRO A 73 5.05 -9.03 15.57
N GLN A 74 5.23 -8.26 14.49
CA GLN A 74 4.63 -6.94 14.38
C GLN A 74 3.15 -7.10 13.99
N THR A 75 2.28 -6.47 14.76
CA THR A 75 0.86 -6.34 14.40
C THR A 75 0.66 -5.05 13.62
N TYR A 76 -0.06 -5.14 12.51
CA TYR A 76 -0.45 -4.02 11.67
C TYR A 76 -1.95 -3.80 11.81
N GLN A 77 -2.35 -2.55 11.78
CA GLN A 77 -3.73 -2.10 11.73
C GLN A 77 -4.14 -1.99 10.26
N LEU A 78 -5.38 -2.37 9.99
CA LEU A 78 -5.98 -2.43 8.67
C LEU A 78 -7.24 -1.58 8.66
N LYS A 79 -7.41 -0.77 7.61
CA LYS A 79 -8.69 -0.19 7.21
C LYS A 79 -8.99 -0.56 5.77
N ALA A 80 -10.17 -1.09 5.51
CA ALA A 80 -10.57 -1.46 4.16
C ALA A 80 -12.06 -1.24 3.95
N ARG A 81 -12.39 -0.71 2.76
CA ARG A 81 -13.70 -0.85 2.14
C ARG A 81 -13.63 -2.03 1.18
N CYS A 82 -14.73 -2.75 1.03
CA CYS A 82 -14.76 -3.94 0.21
C CYS A 82 -16.15 -4.19 -0.36
N ARG A 83 -16.21 -5.16 -1.26
CA ARG A 83 -17.43 -5.75 -1.77
C ARG A 83 -17.37 -7.23 -1.49
N GLU A 84 -18.39 -7.78 -0.86
CA GLU A 84 -18.50 -9.23 -0.71
C GLU A 84 -18.99 -9.84 -2.03
N HIS A 85 -18.08 -10.43 -2.81
CA HIS A 85 -18.39 -11.05 -4.11
C HIS A 85 -19.20 -10.13 -5.05
N GLU A 86 -20.35 -10.59 -5.55
CA GLU A 86 -21.27 -9.81 -6.39
C GLU A 86 -22.26 -8.97 -5.57
N GLY A 87 -22.13 -8.99 -4.24
CA GLY A 87 -22.97 -8.29 -3.28
C GLY A 87 -22.84 -6.76 -3.34
N PRO A 88 -23.52 -6.04 -2.43
CA PRO A 88 -23.41 -4.60 -2.31
C PRO A 88 -21.99 -4.18 -1.91
N ILE A 89 -21.64 -2.94 -2.25
CA ILE A 89 -20.44 -2.28 -1.76
C ILE A 89 -20.63 -1.93 -0.28
N ASP A 90 -19.69 -2.33 0.57
CA ASP A 90 -19.59 -1.82 1.94
C ASP A 90 -18.81 -0.50 1.91
N SER A 91 -19.56 0.60 1.84
CA SER A 91 -18.96 1.94 1.74
C SER A 91 -18.27 2.40 3.04
N GLU A 92 -18.67 1.83 4.17
CA GLU A 92 -18.02 2.08 5.45
C GLU A 92 -16.72 1.29 5.56
N ALA A 93 -15.63 1.97 5.94
CA ALA A 93 -14.34 1.34 6.08
C ALA A 93 -14.30 0.45 7.34
N GLY A 94 -14.24 -0.87 7.15
CA GLY A 94 -14.02 -1.84 8.21
C GLY A 94 -12.63 -1.73 8.82
N ALA A 95 -12.55 -1.84 10.14
CA ALA A 95 -11.30 -1.95 10.87
C ALA A 95 -10.86 -3.41 11.00
N GLY A 96 -9.55 -3.61 11.03
CA GLY A 96 -8.96 -4.95 11.09
C GLY A 96 -7.54 -4.95 11.59
N THR A 97 -6.98 -6.14 11.72
CA THR A 97 -5.57 -6.34 12.07
C THR A 97 -4.91 -7.38 11.18
N ILE A 98 -3.61 -7.25 10.96
CA ILE A 98 -2.78 -8.22 10.26
C ILE A 98 -1.58 -8.56 11.13
N LYS A 99 -1.33 -9.86 11.33
CA LYS A 99 -0.16 -10.38 12.04
C LYS A 99 0.64 -11.27 11.12
N PHE A 100 1.86 -10.85 10.81
CA PHE A 100 2.78 -11.66 9.99
C PHE A 100 3.37 -12.79 10.83
N LYS A 101 3.47 -13.98 10.21
CA LYS A 101 4.02 -15.18 10.84
C LYS A 101 5.54 -15.09 11.00
N ASP A 102 6.20 -14.38 10.09
CA ASP A 102 7.66 -14.29 10.02
C ASP A 102 8.15 -12.88 9.67
N LYS A 103 9.48 -12.72 9.70
CA LYS A 103 10.16 -11.45 9.39
C LYS A 103 10.14 -11.11 7.91
N ASN A 104 9.81 -12.08 7.06
CA ASN A 104 9.85 -11.93 5.60
C ASN A 104 8.54 -11.36 5.05
N LEU A 105 7.55 -11.12 5.92
CA LEU A 105 6.22 -10.64 5.55
C LEU A 105 5.53 -11.54 4.50
N ALA A 106 5.91 -12.83 4.49
CA ALA A 106 5.52 -13.75 3.43
C ALA A 106 4.13 -14.34 3.68
N ALA A 107 3.73 -14.47 4.95
CA ALA A 107 2.42 -15.00 5.32
C ALA A 107 1.87 -14.29 6.54
N PHE A 108 0.56 -14.10 6.58
CA PHE A 108 -0.11 -13.45 7.70
C PHE A 108 -1.46 -14.06 8.04
N VAL A 109 -1.90 -13.77 9.26
CA VAL A 109 -3.27 -13.98 9.74
C VAL A 109 -3.89 -12.60 9.91
N GLY A 110 -5.05 -12.39 9.29
CA GLY A 110 -5.78 -11.14 9.34
C GLY A 110 -7.16 -11.29 9.99
N THR A 111 -7.69 -10.19 10.49
CA THR A 111 -9.11 -10.04 10.88
C THR A 111 -9.61 -8.74 10.27
N LEU A 112 -10.86 -8.70 9.81
CA LEU A 112 -11.49 -7.51 9.27
C LEU A 112 -12.99 -7.57 9.53
N SER A 113 -13.58 -6.52 10.10
CA SER A 113 -15.00 -6.50 10.43
C SER A 113 -15.91 -6.74 9.22
N SER A 114 -15.51 -6.28 8.04
CA SER A 114 -16.30 -6.40 6.80
C SER A 114 -16.34 -7.82 6.21
N ILE A 115 -15.45 -8.74 6.64
CA ILE A 115 -15.46 -10.15 6.18
C ILE A 115 -16.28 -11.04 7.14
N GLY A 116 -16.85 -10.45 8.18
CA GLY A 116 -17.57 -11.15 9.24
C GLY A 116 -16.91 -10.95 10.60
N SER A 117 -17.74 -10.71 11.61
CA SER A 117 -17.27 -10.45 12.96
C SER A 117 -16.48 -11.63 13.52
N GLY A 118 -15.22 -11.39 13.89
CA GLY A 118 -14.34 -12.40 14.47
C GLY A 118 -13.79 -13.45 13.49
N VAL A 119 -14.07 -13.32 12.19
CA VAL A 119 -13.54 -14.24 11.17
C VAL A 119 -12.08 -13.89 10.89
N SER A 120 -11.19 -14.86 11.12
CA SER A 120 -9.78 -14.74 10.75
C SER A 120 -9.55 -15.31 9.35
N PHE A 121 -8.77 -14.62 8.54
CA PHE A 121 -8.32 -15.11 7.25
C PHE A 121 -6.80 -15.26 7.22
N THR A 122 -6.30 -16.09 6.29
CA THR A 122 -4.86 -16.24 6.07
C THR A 122 -4.51 -15.93 4.64
N ALA A 123 -3.36 -15.31 4.43
CA ALA A 123 -2.87 -15.02 3.09
C ALA A 123 -1.36 -15.19 3.03
N ARG A 124 -0.87 -15.45 1.82
CA ARG A 124 0.54 -15.57 1.49
C ARG A 124 0.88 -14.62 0.36
N LYS A 125 1.97 -13.89 0.51
CA LYS A 125 2.54 -13.06 -0.54
C LYS A 125 3.13 -13.95 -1.64
N PHE A 126 2.80 -13.65 -2.89
CA PHE A 126 3.28 -14.40 -4.06
C PHE A 126 4.36 -13.66 -4.87
N THR A 127 4.41 -12.33 -4.79
CA THR A 127 5.45 -11.50 -5.44
C THR A 127 5.76 -10.27 -4.59
N ASP A 128 7.02 -9.82 -4.64
CA ASP A 128 7.47 -8.55 -4.06
C ASP A 128 7.17 -7.34 -4.96
N ASP A 129 6.88 -7.59 -6.24
CA ASP A 129 6.59 -6.54 -7.19
C ASP A 129 5.22 -5.91 -6.91
N PRO A 130 5.12 -4.57 -6.85
CA PRO A 130 3.85 -3.90 -6.72
C PRO A 130 3.02 -4.19 -7.97
N ARG A 131 1.82 -4.76 -7.77
CA ARG A 131 0.84 -4.84 -8.87
C ARG A 131 0.24 -3.45 -9.10
N PRO A 132 -0.08 -3.10 -10.35
CA PRO A 132 -0.92 -1.92 -10.60
C PRO A 132 -2.21 -2.05 -9.79
N ARG A 133 -2.67 -0.92 -9.23
CA ARG A 133 -3.91 -0.88 -8.46
C ARG A 133 -5.05 -1.28 -9.39
N GLN A 134 -5.78 -2.33 -8.99
CA GLN A 134 -6.98 -2.77 -9.72
C GLN A 134 -8.24 -2.00 -9.31
N SER A 135 -8.21 -1.41 -8.11
CA SER A 135 -9.34 -0.67 -7.56
C SER A 135 -8.84 0.42 -6.64
N GLU A 136 -9.54 1.54 -6.64
CA GLU A 136 -9.28 2.71 -5.82
C GLU A 136 -10.18 2.74 -4.57
N TRP A 137 -9.91 3.69 -3.68
CA TRP A 137 -10.74 3.87 -2.49
C TRP A 137 -12.14 4.39 -2.84
N ALA A 138 -12.23 5.17 -3.92
CA ALA A 138 -13.47 5.75 -4.45
C ALA A 138 -14.38 4.71 -5.09
N ASP A 139 -13.85 3.62 -5.65
CA ASP A 139 -14.63 2.51 -6.23
C ASP A 139 -15.53 1.81 -5.19
N TYR A 140 -15.26 2.02 -3.91
CA TYR A 140 -16.08 1.51 -2.81
C TYR A 140 -16.74 2.65 -2.03
N SER A 141 -16.97 3.82 -2.64
CA SER A 141 -17.63 4.95 -1.98
C SER A 141 -19.14 4.73 -1.84
N ALA A 142 -19.78 5.52 -0.97
CA ALA A 142 -21.24 5.55 -0.86
C ALA A 142 -21.90 6.04 -2.16
N GLU A 143 -21.24 6.95 -2.90
CA GLU A 143 -21.73 7.41 -4.19
C GLU A 143 -21.73 6.28 -5.22
N GLN A 144 -20.64 5.50 -5.29
CA GLN A 144 -20.56 4.35 -6.18
C GLN A 144 -21.57 3.26 -5.79
N TYR A 145 -21.77 3.03 -4.49
CA TYR A 145 -22.84 2.17 -3.98
C TYR A 145 -24.22 2.62 -4.49
N GLU A 146 -24.56 3.91 -4.36
CA GLU A 146 -25.85 4.44 -4.82
C GLU A 146 -26.01 4.33 -6.34
N ARG A 147 -24.95 4.65 -7.10
CA ARG A 147 -24.94 4.51 -8.57
C ARG A 147 -25.19 3.05 -8.99
N GLU A 148 -24.56 2.08 -8.35
CA GLU A 148 -24.78 0.66 -8.61
C GLU A 148 -26.15 0.16 -8.15
N ARG A 149 -26.68 0.72 -7.05
CA ARG A 149 -28.01 0.37 -6.55
C ARG A 149 -29.11 0.81 -7.50
N VAL A 150 -28.98 1.99 -8.10
CA VAL A 150 -29.95 2.54 -9.06
C VAL A 150 -29.85 1.86 -10.43
N SER A 151 -28.63 1.67 -10.94
CA SER A 151 -28.40 1.05 -12.27
C SER A 151 -28.83 -0.41 -12.36
N ARG A 152 -28.99 -1.13 -11.23
CA ARG A 152 -29.50 -2.51 -11.21
C ARG A 152 -30.94 -2.69 -11.71
N TRP A 153 -31.71 -1.61 -11.85
CA TRP A 153 -33.13 -1.66 -12.21
C TRP A 153 -33.47 -1.05 -13.58
N HIS A 154 -32.46 -0.70 -14.38
CA HIS A 154 -32.60 -0.13 -15.73
C HIS A 154 -31.95 -1.04 -16.77
#